data_AF-A0A0V0YTY2-F1
#
_entry.id   AF-A0A0V0YTY2-F1
#
_cell.length_a   1.000
_cell.length_b   1.000
_cell.length_c   1.000
_cell.angle_alpha   90.00
_cell.angle_beta   90.00
_cell.angle_gamma   90.00
#
_symmetry.space_group_name_H-M   'P 1'
#
loop_
_entity.id
_entity.type
_entity.pdbx_description
1 polymer ?
#
loop_
_entity_poly.entity_id
_entity_poly.type
_entity_poly.pdbx_seq_one_letter_code
_entity_poly.pdbx_strand_id
1 'polypeptide(L)' 'MNGTFKIVPEWYQNGGSVRVVLQSKTVIYDFETALIPALQGTFPGVNIQGCYFHFCQAVLRK' A
#
# COMPACT_ATOMS: atom_id res chain seq x y z
N MET A 1 11.83 -6.08 -10.16
CA MET A 1 10.66 -5.18 -10.28
C MET A 1 10.77 -4.16 -9.16
N ASN A 2 10.78 -2.90 -9.52
CA ASN A 2 11.32 -1.83 -8.70
C ASN A 2 10.20 -1.38 -7.77
N GLY A 3 10.06 -2.06 -6.62
CA GLY A 3 9.03 -1.86 -5.60
C GLY A 3 9.13 -0.49 -4.94
N THR A 4 8.90 0.56 -5.72
CA THR A 4 8.90 1.93 -5.23
C THR A 4 7.52 2.20 -4.66
N PHE A 5 7.34 1.86 -3.39
CA PHE A 5 6.19 2.29 -2.63
C PHE A 5 6.30 3.81 -2.41
N LYS A 6 5.74 4.59 -3.34
CA LYS A 6 5.62 6.04 -3.18
C LYS A 6 4.27 6.34 -2.55
N ILE A 7 4.22 6.43 -1.23
CA ILE A 7 3.20 7.29 -0.61
C ILE A 7 3.73 8.71 -0.77
N VAL A 8 3.07 9.52 -1.59
CA VAL A 8 3.29 10.97 -1.67
C VAL A 8 2.16 11.67 -0.94
N PRO A 9 2.34 12.05 0.33
CA PRO A 9 1.60 13.13 0.97
C PRO A 9 2.56 14.34 1.10
N GLU A 10 2.19 15.59 1.26
CA GLU A 10 0.96 16.21 1.74
C GLU A 10 0.73 17.56 1.00
N TRP A 11 1.58 17.96 0.03
CA TRP A 11 1.59 19.37 -0.45
C TRP A 11 1.92 19.57 -1.95
N TYR A 12 1.74 18.57 -2.81
CA TYR A 12 2.06 18.68 -4.25
C TYR A 12 0.79 18.84 -5.11
N GLN A 13 0.41 19.99 -5.66
CA GLN A 13 0.93 21.35 -5.58
C GLN A 13 -0.16 22.24 -6.20
N ASN A 14 -0.68 23.19 -5.41
CA ASN A 14 -1.42 24.39 -5.84
C ASN A 14 -2.96 24.30 -6.08
N GLY A 15 -3.75 24.87 -5.16
CA GLY A 15 -5.11 25.37 -5.44
C GLY A 15 -6.24 25.04 -4.44
N GLY A 16 -6.12 25.42 -3.15
CA GLY A 16 -7.24 25.44 -2.19
C GLY A 16 -7.30 24.24 -1.23
N SER A 17 -6.93 24.45 0.04
CA SER A 17 -6.77 23.36 1.02
C SER A 17 -8.05 23.09 1.82
N VAL A 18 -8.69 21.94 1.55
CA VAL A 18 -9.55 21.25 2.52
C VAL A 18 -8.77 20.06 3.05
N ARG A 19 -8.51 20.01 4.37
CA ARG A 19 -7.83 18.88 5.03
C ARG A 19 -8.78 17.68 5.07
N VAL A 20 -8.66 16.79 4.10
CA VAL A 20 -9.31 15.47 4.12
C VAL A 20 -8.35 14.48 4.77
N VAL A 21 -8.63 14.08 6.01
CA VAL A 21 -7.89 12.99 6.67
C VAL A 21 -8.39 11.67 6.11
N LEU A 22 -7.65 11.08 5.18
CA LEU A 22 -7.94 9.75 4.64
C LEU A 22 -7.40 8.70 5.61
N GLN A 23 -8.28 8.12 6.44
CA GLN A 23 -7.95 6.90 7.19
C GLN A 23 -8.17 5.70 6.29
N SER A 24 -7.08 5.16 5.74
CA SER A 24 -7.09 3.92 4.96
C SER A 24 -7.55 2.78 5.87
N LYS A 25 -8.74 2.22 5.61
CA LYS A 25 -9.21 1.01 6.33
C LYS A 25 -8.51 -0.26 5.85
N THR A 26 -8.08 -0.27 4.59
CA THR A 26 -7.44 -1.41 3.93
C THR A 26 -6.29 -0.94 3.06
N VAL A 27 -5.16 -1.64 3.12
CA VAL A 27 -4.01 -1.48 2.22
C VAL A 27 -3.83 -2.78 1.44
N ILE A 28 -3.68 -2.66 0.12
CA ILE A 28 -3.40 -3.79 -0.79
C ILE A 28 -1.93 -3.74 -1.17
N TYR A 29 -1.21 -4.85 -1.00
CA TYR A 29 0.23 -4.96 -1.31
C TYR A 29 0.55 -6.30 -2.02
N ASP A 30 1.73 -6.45 -2.62
CA ASP A 30 2.18 -7.71 -3.21
C ASP A 30 2.36 -8.78 -2.11
N PHE A 31 2.07 -10.05 -2.39
CA PHE A 31 2.06 -11.10 -1.35
C PHE A 31 3.50 -11.47 -0.90
N GLU A 32 4.11 -10.62 -0.07
CA GLU A 32 5.47 -10.79 0.46
C GLU A 32 5.39 -11.04 1.97
N THR A 33 5.62 -12.28 2.41
CA THR A 33 5.47 -12.69 3.82
C THR A 33 6.31 -11.85 4.78
N ALA A 34 7.52 -11.46 4.35
CA ALA A 34 8.42 -10.64 5.15
C ALA A 34 7.92 -9.20 5.35
N LEU A 35 7.03 -8.70 4.50
CA LEU A 35 6.55 -7.33 4.59
C LEU A 35 5.30 -7.16 5.46
N ILE A 36 4.58 -8.25 5.74
CA ILE A 36 3.37 -8.20 6.57
C ILE A 36 3.65 -7.59 7.96
N PRO A 37 4.68 -8.02 8.72
CA PRO A 37 4.97 -7.43 10.03
C PRO A 37 5.40 -5.97 9.95
N ALA A 38 6.16 -5.59 8.92
CA ALA A 38 6.61 -4.21 8.72
C ALA A 38 5.44 -3.26 8.41
N LEU A 39 4.48 -3.70 7.60
CA LEU A 39 3.26 -2.96 7.31
C LEU A 39 2.35 -2.85 8.53
N GLN A 40 2.21 -3.92 9.32
CA GLN A 40 1.44 -3.89 10.57
C GLN A 40 2.03 -2.90 11.59
N GLY A 41 3.36 -2.81 11.67
CA GLY A 41 4.04 -1.82 12.52
C GLY A 41 3.93 -0.39 12.01
N THR A 42 3.91 -0.19 10.68
CA THR A 42 3.81 1.15 10.07
C THR A 42 2.38 1.69 10.08
N PHE A 43 1.38 0.81 9.91
CA PHE A 43 -0.04 1.15 9.81
C PHE A 43 -0.85 0.37 10.84
N PRO A 44 -0.74 0.71 12.14
CA PRO A 44 -1.48 0.00 13.19
C PRO A 44 -3.00 0.18 12.99
N GLY A 45 -3.74 -0.93 13.06
CA GLY A 45 -5.20 -0.94 12.90
C GLY A 45 -5.71 -0.91 11.46
N VAL A 46 -4.83 -0.94 10.46
CA VAL A 46 -5.20 -1.04 9.05
C VAL A 46 -5.24 -2.51 8.62
N ASN A 47 -6.26 -2.88 7.85
CA ASN A 47 -6.35 -4.22 7.28
C ASN A 47 -5.35 -4.37 6.11
N ILE A 48 -4.42 -5.31 6.21
CA ILE A 48 -3.43 -5.56 5.16
C ILE A 48 -3.88 -6.77 4.35
N GLN A 49 -4.11 -6.56 3.06
CA GLN A 49 -4.50 -7.62 2.15
C GLN A 49 -3.48 -7.75 1.03
N GLY A 50 -3.19 -8.99 0.64
CA GLY A 50 -2.35 -9.24 -0.52
C GLY A 50 -3.12 -9.06 -1.82
N CYS A 51 -2.44 -8.61 -2.87
CA CYS A 51 -2.99 -8.46 -4.21
C CYS A 51 -3.05 -9.83 -4.90
N TYR A 52 -4.26 -10.37 -5.03
CA TYR A 52 -4.47 -11.64 -5.72
C TYR A 52 -4.00 -11.61 -7.18
N PHE A 53 -4.16 -10.47 -7.86
CA PHE A 53 -3.72 -10.31 -9.25
C PHE A 53 -2.20 -10.50 -9.41
N HIS A 54 -1.39 -9.85 -8.57
CA HIS A 54 0.06 -10.01 -8.62
C HIS A 54 0.50 -11.41 -8.16
N PHE A 55 -0.22 -12.02 -7.21
CA PHE A 55 0.01 -13.42 -6.85
C PHE A 55 -0.23 -14.35 -8.05
N CYS A 56 -1.34 -14.20 -8.76
CA CYS A 56 -1.61 -14.97 -9.98
C CYS A 56 -0.53 -14.75 -11.04
N GLN A 57 -0.06 -13.52 -11.25
CA GLN A 57 1.06 -13.26 -12.16
C GLN A 57 2.33 -14.00 -11.74
N ALA A 58 2.67 -14.01 -10.45
CA ALA A 58 3.84 -14.72 -9.94
C ALA A 58 3.72 -16.24 -10.14
N VAL A 59 2.53 -16.81 -9.90
CA VAL A 59 2.26 -18.25 -10.07
C VAL A 59 2.18 -18.67 -11.54
N LEU A 60 1.62 -17.83 -12.41
CA LEU A 60 1.42 -18.13 -13.83
C LEU A 60 2.65 -17.83 -14.70
N ARG A 61 3.69 -17.21 -14.13
CA ARG A 61 4.99 -17.08 -14.80
C ARG A 61 5.63 -18.47 -14.89
N LYS A 62 5.77 -18.98 -16.12
CA LYS A 62 6.66 -20.12 -16.44
C LYS A 62 8.12 -19.69 -16.38
#